data_AF-A0A2I8EZH2-F1
#
_entry.id   AF-A0A2I8EZH2-F1
#
_cell.length_a   1.000
_cell.length_b   1.000
_cell.length_c   1.000
_cell.angle_alpha   90.00
_cell.angle_beta   90.00
_cell.angle_gamma   90.00
#
_symmetry.space_group_name_H-M   'P 1'
#
loop_
_entity.id
_entity.type
_entity.pdbx_description
1 polymer ?
#
loop_
_entity_poly.entity_id
_entity_poly.type
_entity_poly.pdbx_seq_one_letter_code
_entity_poly.pdbx_strand_id
1 'polypeptide(L)'
;MKYVNAVTIPYFVYTQKFFDIAGTGGDGDFGYVWCGSGSKSGAVMADVGGTHLGEISVRLAEKLSGKPANPRNAAGAPQPPLRFVVFPKSRGQLTWPLAEADIQSIAEELLLGIGGPDVLAMCWSKTE
;
A
#
# COMPACT_ATOMS: atom_id res chain seq x y z
N MET A 1 -9.52 -17.86 -7.77
CA MET A 1 -8.80 -16.56 -7.81
C MET A 1 -9.82 -15.45 -7.75
N LYS A 2 -9.82 -14.65 -6.68
CA LYS A 2 -10.62 -13.41 -6.63
C LYS A 2 -9.73 -12.30 -7.18
N TYR A 3 -10.05 -11.82 -8.37
CA TYR A 3 -9.33 -10.73 -9.02
C TYR A 3 -9.62 -9.42 -8.27
N VAL A 4 -8.60 -8.73 -7.78
CA VAL A 4 -8.75 -7.39 -7.22
C VAL A 4 -8.71 -6.40 -8.38
N ASN A 5 -9.75 -5.59 -8.53
CA ASN A 5 -9.82 -4.63 -9.63
C ASN A 5 -8.84 -3.45 -9.38
N ALA A 6 -7.78 -3.39 -10.17
CA ALA A 6 -6.72 -2.38 -10.08
C ALA A 6 -7.16 -0.94 -10.33
N VAL A 7 -8.34 -0.73 -10.94
CA VAL A 7 -8.88 0.60 -11.22
C VAL A 7 -9.70 1.14 -10.05
N THR A 8 -10.22 0.25 -9.18
CA THR A 8 -11.13 0.65 -8.09
C THR A 8 -10.54 0.45 -6.70
N ILE A 9 -9.61 -0.49 -6.54
CA ILE A 9 -9.04 -0.83 -5.24
C ILE A 9 -7.57 -0.39 -5.20
N PRO A 10 -7.17 0.49 -4.26
CA PRO A 10 -5.77 0.77 -4.03
C PRO A 10 -5.12 -0.47 -3.39
N TYR A 11 -4.25 -1.13 -4.16
CA TYR A 11 -3.44 -2.25 -3.66
C TYR A 11 -1.98 -2.15 -4.08
N PHE A 12 -1.14 -2.91 -3.39
CA PHE A 12 0.25 -3.20 -3.76
C PHE A 12 0.53 -4.70 -3.70
N VAL A 13 1.61 -5.11 -4.35
CA VAL A 13 2.08 -6.49 -4.48
C VAL A 13 3.44 -6.62 -3.80
N TYR A 14 3.62 -7.68 -3.01
CA TYR A 14 4.93 -8.01 -2.46
C TYR A 14 5.80 -8.70 -3.48
N THR A 15 7.10 -8.41 -3.45
CA THR A 15 8.06 -9.34 -4.04
C THR A 15 8.14 -10.59 -3.16
N GLN A 16 8.47 -11.74 -3.76
CA GLN A 16 8.62 -13.01 -3.03
C GLN A 16 9.55 -12.86 -1.81
N LYS A 17 10.65 -12.10 -1.97
CA LYS A 17 11.62 -11.85 -0.92
C LYS A 17 11.03 -11.22 0.35
N PHE A 18 10.09 -10.28 0.21
CA PHE A 18 9.45 -9.65 1.38
C PHE A 18 8.39 -10.56 2.00
N PHE A 19 7.69 -11.34 1.17
CA PHE A 19 6.70 -12.30 1.64
C PHE A 19 7.31 -13.44 2.46
N ASP A 20 8.52 -13.88 2.12
CA ASP A 20 9.22 -14.96 2.83
C ASP A 20 9.71 -14.56 4.24
N ILE A 21 9.71 -13.27 4.58
CA ILE A 21 10.09 -12.79 5.91
C ILE A 21 8.91 -12.95 6.86
N ALA A 22 9.06 -13.80 7.88
CA ALA A 22 8.01 -14.03 8.86
C ALA A 22 7.56 -12.72 9.54
N GLY A 23 6.25 -12.48 9.53
CA GLY A 23 5.64 -11.33 10.19
C GLY A 23 5.52 -10.06 9.35
N THR A 24 5.84 -10.07 8.06
CA THR A 24 5.62 -8.91 7.17
C THR A 24 4.16 -8.72 6.74
N GLY A 25 3.31 -9.75 6.92
CA GLY A 25 1.90 -9.73 6.51
C GLY A 25 1.68 -10.58 5.26
N GLY A 26 0.52 -10.44 4.63
CA GLY A 26 0.21 -11.11 3.37
C GLY A 26 -1.17 -10.76 2.84
N ASP A 27 -1.66 -11.54 1.89
CA ASP A 27 -2.88 -11.23 1.14
C ASP A 27 -4.06 -10.82 2.02
N GLY A 28 -4.62 -9.66 1.72
CA GLY A 28 -5.73 -9.03 2.44
C GLY A 28 -5.31 -8.17 3.63
N ASP A 29 -4.04 -8.18 4.04
CA ASP A 29 -3.60 -7.26 5.09
C ASP A 29 -3.57 -5.82 4.56
N PHE A 30 -3.99 -4.88 5.40
CA PHE A 30 -3.96 -3.46 5.10
C PHE A 30 -2.54 -2.92 5.14
N GLY A 31 -2.31 -1.86 4.38
CA GLY A 31 -1.11 -1.06 4.44
C GLY A 31 -1.42 0.42 4.26
N TYR A 32 -0.42 1.23 4.58
CA TYR A 32 -0.45 2.66 4.39
C TYR A 32 0.79 3.06 3.60
N VAL A 33 0.59 3.84 2.54
CA VAL A 33 1.62 4.17 1.56
C VAL A 33 1.75 5.69 1.46
N TRP A 34 2.99 6.17 1.42
CA TRP A 34 3.30 7.57 1.10
C TRP A 34 4.35 7.63 0.00
N CYS A 35 4.33 8.73 -0.74
CA CYS A 35 5.29 8.99 -1.80
C CYS A 35 6.08 10.27 -1.53
N GLY A 36 7.15 10.50 -2.31
CA GLY A 36 8.07 11.63 -2.13
C GLY A 36 7.43 13.01 -2.24
N SER A 37 6.23 13.11 -2.86
CA SER A 37 5.46 14.36 -2.92
C SER A 37 4.72 14.68 -1.62
N GLY A 38 4.68 13.75 -0.66
CA GLY A 38 3.89 13.85 0.57
C GLY A 38 2.47 13.29 0.45
N SER A 39 2.03 12.90 -0.75
CA SER A 39 0.72 12.24 -0.94
C SER A 39 0.72 10.85 -0.32
N LYS A 40 -0.46 10.44 0.19
CA LYS A 40 -0.63 9.22 0.99
C LYS A 40 -1.94 8.51 0.70
N SER A 41 -1.97 7.21 0.90
CA SER A 41 -3.16 6.38 0.72
C SER A 41 -3.10 5.13 1.59
N GLY A 42 -4.25 4.76 2.16
CA GLY A 42 -4.50 3.38 2.55
C GLY A 42 -4.51 2.48 1.32
N ALA A 43 -4.06 1.24 1.50
CA ALA A 43 -4.03 0.21 0.46
C ALA A 43 -4.18 -1.18 1.07
N VAL A 44 -4.42 -2.19 0.22
CA VAL A 44 -4.43 -3.60 0.61
C VAL A 44 -3.24 -4.31 -0.05
N MET A 45 -2.60 -5.24 0.66
CA MET A 45 -1.67 -6.17 0.06
C MET A 45 -2.48 -7.24 -0.69
N ALA A 46 -2.36 -7.31 -2.02
CA ALA A 46 -3.28 -8.12 -2.85
C ALA A 46 -2.68 -9.39 -3.45
N ASP A 47 -1.35 -9.47 -3.59
CA ASP A 47 -0.69 -10.61 -4.23
C ASP A 47 0.81 -10.63 -3.89
N VAL A 48 1.45 -11.75 -4.22
CA VAL A 48 2.91 -11.95 -4.20
C VAL A 48 3.41 -12.17 -5.63
N GLY A 49 4.22 -11.26 -6.13
CA GLY A 49 4.71 -11.31 -7.50
C GLY A 49 5.85 -10.33 -7.79
N GLY A 50 6.58 -10.60 -8.87
CA GLY A 50 7.69 -9.76 -9.32
C GLY A 50 9.03 -10.02 -8.61
N THR A 51 10.12 -9.78 -9.34
CA THR A 51 11.48 -10.08 -8.88
C THR A 51 12.27 -8.84 -8.42
N HIS A 52 11.85 -7.63 -8.79
CA HIS A 52 12.68 -6.42 -8.60
C HIS A 52 11.94 -5.19 -8.03
N LEU A 53 10.64 -5.01 -8.26
CA LEU A 53 9.86 -3.87 -7.77
C LEU A 53 8.43 -4.33 -7.47
N GLY A 54 7.87 -3.95 -6.31
CA GLY A 54 6.48 -4.22 -5.97
C GLY A 54 5.55 -3.49 -6.95
N GLU A 55 4.59 -4.22 -7.52
CA GLU A 55 3.57 -3.61 -8.37
C GLU A 55 2.55 -2.88 -7.50
N ILE A 56 2.05 -1.74 -8.00
CA ILE A 56 0.91 -1.04 -7.40
C ILE A 56 -0.22 -0.96 -8.41
N SER A 57 -1.45 -1.00 -7.91
CA SER A 57 -2.66 -0.76 -8.70
C SER A 57 -2.64 0.62 -9.37
N VAL A 58 -3.37 0.75 -10.49
CA VAL A 58 -3.65 2.04 -11.15
C VAL A 58 -4.25 3.00 -10.14
N ARG A 59 -5.22 2.54 -9.34
CA ARG A 59 -5.89 3.37 -8.34
C ARG A 59 -4.94 3.92 -7.28
N LEU A 60 -4.02 3.10 -6.77
CA LEU A 60 -3.02 3.57 -5.81
C LEU A 60 -2.05 4.58 -6.45
N ALA A 61 -1.63 4.35 -7.70
CA ALA A 61 -0.77 5.29 -8.42
C ALA A 61 -1.44 6.66 -8.62
N GLU A 62 -2.73 6.69 -8.96
CA GLU A 62 -3.50 7.93 -9.11
C GLU A 62 -3.63 8.70 -7.78
N LYS A 63 -3.91 8.00 -6.68
CA LYS A 63 -4.01 8.62 -5.36
C LYS A 63 -2.69 9.24 -4.91
N LEU A 64 -1.57 8.59 -5.21
CA LEU A 64 -0.24 9.06 -4.81
C LEU A 64 0.32 10.13 -5.75
N SER A 65 -0.01 10.10 -7.05
CA SER A 65 0.48 11.09 -8.02
C SER A 65 -0.44 12.30 -8.20
N GLY A 66 -1.72 12.16 -7.84
CA GLY A 66 -2.77 13.14 -8.13
C GLY A 66 -3.13 13.25 -9.62
N LYS A 67 -2.71 12.29 -10.45
CA LYS A 67 -2.85 12.31 -11.92
C LYS A 67 -3.40 10.98 -12.43
N PRO A 68 -4.14 10.95 -13.55
CA PRO A 68 -4.54 9.71 -14.19
C PRO A 68 -3.34 8.82 -14.49
N ALA A 69 -3.43 7.54 -14.13
CA ALA A 69 -2.32 6.60 -14.27
C ALA A 69 -2.50 5.72 -15.52
N ASN A 70 -1.39 5.47 -16.23
CA ASN A 70 -1.35 4.55 -17.36
C ASN A 70 -0.13 3.62 -17.25
N PRO A 71 -0.35 2.32 -16.99
CA PRO A 71 0.74 1.37 -16.78
C PRO A 71 1.58 1.11 -18.05
N ARG A 72 1.07 1.42 -19.24
CA ARG A 72 1.79 1.18 -20.51
C ARG A 72 2.90 2.18 -20.78
N ASN A 73 2.82 3.38 -20.21
CA ASN A 73 3.77 4.48 -20.48
C ASN A 73 4.25 5.21 -19.22
N ALA A 74 3.94 4.67 -18.04
CA ALA A 74 4.27 5.25 -16.74
C ALA A 74 3.68 6.65 -16.46
N ALA A 75 2.70 7.12 -17.24
CA ALA A 75 1.97 8.34 -16.89
C ALA A 75 1.26 8.16 -15.54
N GLY A 76 1.25 9.21 -14.72
CA GLY A 76 0.68 9.15 -13.37
C GLY A 76 1.46 8.27 -12.39
N ALA A 77 2.73 7.91 -12.71
CA ALA A 77 3.60 7.26 -11.75
C ALA A 77 3.84 8.19 -10.53
N PRO A 78 3.74 7.67 -9.30
CA PRO A 78 3.97 8.45 -8.10
C PRO A 78 5.45 8.81 -7.93
N GLN A 79 5.70 9.93 -7.25
CA GLN A 79 7.06 10.40 -7.02
C GLN A 79 7.78 9.50 -6.01
N PRO A 80 8.94 8.92 -6.34
CA PRO A 80 9.74 8.17 -5.37
C PRO A 80 10.34 9.10 -4.30
N PRO A 81 10.74 8.58 -3.12
CA PRO A 81 10.59 7.18 -2.72
C PRO A 81 9.14 6.85 -2.37
N LEU A 82 8.71 5.65 -2.77
CA LEU A 82 7.53 5.03 -2.20
C LEU A 82 7.95 4.33 -0.92
N ARG A 83 7.15 4.49 0.12
CA ARG A 83 7.38 3.78 1.37
C ARG A 83 6.04 3.25 1.87
N PHE A 84 6.12 2.10 2.54
CA PHE A 84 4.98 1.28 2.90
C PHE A 84 5.08 0.91 4.38
N VAL A 85 3.96 1.00 5.09
CA VAL A 85 3.75 0.27 6.33
C VAL A 85 2.69 -0.78 6.03
N VAL A 86 2.95 -2.00 6.46
CA VAL A 86 1.99 -3.11 6.37
C VAL A 86 1.60 -3.48 7.78
N PHE A 87 0.32 -3.80 7.97
CA PHE A 87 -0.25 -4.17 9.25
C PHE A 87 -0.61 -5.67 9.23
N PRO A 88 0.30 -6.56 9.66
CA PRO A 88 0.08 -8.00 9.58
C PRO A 88 -1.15 -8.43 10.37
N LYS A 89 -1.88 -9.44 9.86
CA LYS A 89 -3.10 -10.00 10.47
C LYS A 89 -4.30 -9.04 10.52
N SER A 90 -4.21 -7.86 9.92
CA SER A 90 -5.32 -6.90 9.84
C SER A 90 -6.43 -7.34 8.88
N ARG A 91 -6.19 -8.33 8.01
CA ARG A 91 -7.19 -8.90 7.09
C ARG A 91 -8.50 -9.33 7.75
N GLY A 92 -8.50 -9.63 9.05
CA GLY A 92 -9.72 -9.96 9.81
C GLY A 92 -10.74 -8.82 9.87
N GLN A 93 -10.33 -7.59 9.58
CA GLN A 93 -11.21 -6.40 9.52
C GLN A 93 -11.83 -6.20 8.13
N LEU A 94 -11.48 -7.02 7.14
CA LEU A 94 -12.03 -6.93 5.80
C LEU A 94 -13.48 -7.39 5.76
N THR A 95 -14.38 -6.46 5.46
CA THR A 95 -15.75 -6.78 5.07
C THR A 95 -15.85 -6.64 3.55
N TRP A 96 -16.30 -7.69 2.86
CA TRP A 96 -16.58 -7.63 1.43
C TRP A 96 -18.03 -7.21 1.19
N PRO A 97 -18.32 -6.34 0.20
CA PRO A 97 -17.38 -5.73 -0.74
C PRO A 97 -16.51 -4.64 -0.13
N LEU A 98 -15.24 -4.60 -0.53
CA LEU A 98 -14.28 -3.57 -0.13
C LEU A 98 -14.63 -2.22 -0.77
N ALA A 99 -14.97 -1.22 0.02
CA ALA A 99 -15.03 0.17 -0.42
C ALA A 99 -13.67 0.87 -0.21
N GLU A 100 -13.29 1.74 -1.14
CA GLU A 100 -12.03 2.49 -1.02
C GLU A 100 -11.98 3.36 0.25
N ALA A 101 -13.11 3.96 0.63
CA ALA A 101 -13.22 4.78 1.84
C ALA A 101 -12.89 3.95 3.09
N ASP A 102 -13.40 2.72 3.17
CA ASP A 102 -13.13 1.82 4.29
C ASP A 102 -11.65 1.42 4.36
N ILE A 103 -11.01 1.20 3.21
CA ILE A 103 -9.56 0.93 3.15
C ILE A 103 -8.77 2.10 3.71
N GLN A 104 -9.14 3.32 3.35
CA GLN A 104 -8.50 4.52 3.87
C GLN A 104 -8.68 4.61 5.39
N SER A 105 -9.92 4.52 5.87
CA SER A 105 -10.24 4.68 7.29
C SER A 105 -9.59 3.60 8.16
N ILE A 106 -9.64 2.33 7.76
CA ILE A 106 -9.01 1.23 8.50
C ILE A 106 -7.48 1.40 8.53
N ALA A 107 -6.86 1.75 7.40
CA ALA A 107 -5.41 1.95 7.37
C ALA A 107 -4.97 3.16 8.22
N GLU A 108 -5.78 4.21 8.31
CA GLU A 108 -5.54 5.35 9.20
C GLU A 108 -5.70 4.97 10.68
N GLU A 109 -6.72 4.19 11.03
CA GLU A 109 -6.93 3.68 12.38
C GLU A 109 -5.74 2.81 12.83
N LEU A 110 -5.30 1.89 11.98
CA LEU A 110 -4.13 1.03 12.24
C LEU A 110 -2.85 1.85 12.38
N LEU A 111 -2.66 2.88 11.54
CA LEU A 111 -1.52 3.78 11.64
C LEU A 111 -1.53 4.55 12.97
N LEU A 112 -2.69 5.08 13.38
CA LEU A 112 -2.83 5.76 14.67
C LEU A 112 -2.58 4.80 15.84
N GLY A 113 -3.02 3.54 15.74
CA GLY A 113 -2.80 2.51 16.75
C GLY A 113 -1.32 2.19 17.02
N ILE A 114 -0.43 2.44 16.05
CA ILE A 114 1.02 2.29 16.23
C ILE A 114 1.72 3.61 16.56
N GLY A 115 0.99 4.68 16.91
CA GLY A 115 1.54 5.99 17.26
C GLY A 115 1.54 7.01 16.12
N GLY A 116 0.86 6.71 15.01
CA GLY A 116 0.62 7.65 13.92
C GLY A 116 1.84 7.88 13.01
N PRO A 117 1.79 8.94 12.18
CA PRO A 117 2.88 9.28 11.26
C PRO A 117 4.23 9.53 11.94
N ASP A 118 4.23 9.97 13.20
CA ASP A 118 5.45 10.34 13.92
C ASP A 118 6.34 9.12 14.22
N VAL A 119 5.74 7.97 14.50
CA VAL A 119 6.49 6.71 14.69
C VAL A 119 7.23 6.32 13.41
N LEU A 120 6.65 6.66 12.26
CA LEU A 120 7.26 6.37 10.98
C LEU A 120 8.43 7.31 10.65
N ALA A 121 8.32 8.59 11.02
CA ALA A 121 9.42 9.54 10.87
C ALA A 121 10.69 9.05 11.61
N MET A 122 10.53 8.40 12.77
CA MET A 122 11.63 7.80 13.53
C MET A 122 12.24 6.56 12.86
N CYS A 123 11.46 5.81 12.08
CA CYS A 123 11.97 4.66 11.33
C CYS A 123 12.80 5.08 10.11
N TRP A 124 12.60 6.30 9.59
CA TRP A 124 13.28 6.77 8.37
C TRP A 124 14.52 7.61 8.62
N SER A 125 14.63 8.26 9.78
CA SER A 125 15.82 9.05 10.14
C SER A 125 17.08 8.21 10.40
N LYS A 126 16.96 6.88 10.46
CA LYS A 126 18.10 5.95 10.64
C LYS A 126 18.82 5.56 9.35
N THR A 127 18.58 6.29 8.25
CA THR A 127 19.24 6.01 6.97
C THR A 127 20.17 7.17 6.62
N GLU A 128 21.33 7.21 7.29
CA GLU A 128 22.55 7.89 6.85
C GLU A 128 23.69 6.87 6.79
#